data_AF-J0GZ80-F1
#
_entry.id   AF-J0GZ80-F1
#
_cell.length_a   1.000
_cell.length_b   1.000
_cell.length_c   1.000
_cell.angle_alpha   90.00
_cell.angle_beta   90.00
_cell.angle_gamma   90.00
#
_symmetry.space_group_name_H-M   'P 1'
#
loop_
_entity.id
_entity.type
_entity.pdbx_description
1 polymer ?
#
loop_
_entity_poly.entity_id
_entity_poly.type
_entity_poly.pdbx_seq_one_letter_code
_entity_poly.pdbx_strand_id
1 'polypeptide(L)'
;MRRRFIIATQDYDADESKRVTDFLSKHGAWWHWISNFWLFTTTTSDISCEKIGKHISSINDRNRALVMEVPEDVDWSVFGAKNAKGQSMATWLSNTWAKQD
;
A
#
# COMPACT_ATOMS: atom_id res chain seq x y z
N MET A 1 -11.38 -9.68 9.96
CA MET A 1 -11.71 -8.38 9.36
C MET A 1 -10.50 -7.90 8.58
N ARG A 2 -10.75 -7.45 7.36
CA ARG A 2 -9.71 -6.98 6.45
C ARG A 2 -9.39 -5.52 6.77
N ARG A 3 -8.11 -5.22 6.99
CA ARG A 3 -7.62 -3.88 7.30
C ARG A 3 -6.89 -3.30 6.11
N ARG A 4 -7.05 -1.99 5.92
CA ARG A 4 -6.60 -1.28 4.72
C ARG A 4 -5.76 -0.08 5.12
N PHE A 5 -4.65 0.10 4.42
CA PHE A 5 -3.68 1.14 4.73
C PHE A 5 -3.25 1.87 3.46
N ILE A 6 -3.15 3.19 3.56
CA ILE A 6 -2.49 4.05 2.58
C ILE A 6 -1.12 4.40 3.13
N ILE A 7 -0.10 4.26 2.29
CA ILE A 7 1.28 4.58 2.62
C ILE A 7 1.80 5.53 1.55
N ALA A 8 2.36 6.66 1.96
CA ALA A 8 3.09 7.56 1.08
C ALA A 8 4.46 7.84 1.66
N THR A 9 5.49 7.84 0.81
CA THR A 9 6.85 8.22 1.20
C THR A 9 7.32 9.39 0.34
N GLN A 10 8.32 10.10 0.82
CA GLN A 10 9.02 11.10 0.02
C GLN A 10 10.25 10.44 -0.62
N ASP A 11 10.37 10.55 -1.93
CA ASP A 11 11.60 10.32 -2.70
C ASP A 11 12.30 8.98 -2.43
N TYR A 12 11.56 7.88 -2.23
CA TYR A 12 12.19 6.56 -2.14
C TYR A 12 12.68 6.13 -3.53
N ASP A 13 13.91 5.61 -3.58
CA ASP A 13 14.44 5.00 -4.79
C ASP A 13 13.84 3.60 -5.03
N ALA A 14 14.32 2.93 -6.08
CA ALA A 14 13.82 1.61 -6.45
C ALA A 14 14.13 0.54 -5.38
N ASP A 15 15.29 0.62 -4.71
CA ASP A 15 15.72 -0.36 -3.70
C ASP A 15 14.96 -0.14 -2.39
N GLU A 16 14.77 1.11 -1.99
CA GLU A 16 13.96 1.50 -0.84
C GLU A 16 12.49 1.11 -1.05
N SER A 17 11.93 1.43 -2.22
CA SER A 17 10.57 1.04 -2.60
C SER A 17 10.38 -0.49 -2.61
N LYS A 18 11.42 -1.23 -3.06
CA LYS A 18 11.42 -2.69 -3.00
C LYS A 18 11.39 -3.20 -1.57
N ARG A 19 12.16 -2.62 -0.64
CA ARG A 19 12.17 -3.02 0.77
C ARG A 19 10.80 -2.85 1.43
N VAL A 20 10.10 -1.74 1.16
CA VAL A 20 8.71 -1.54 1.59
C VAL A 20 7.83 -2.68 1.06
N THR A 21 7.93 -2.94 -0.23
CA THR A 21 7.13 -3.94 -0.94
C THR A 21 7.38 -5.37 -0.42
N ASP A 22 8.63 -5.72 -0.14
CA ASP A 22 9.03 -7.01 0.42
C ASP A 22 8.46 -7.21 1.83
N PHE A 23 8.42 -6.15 2.64
CA PHE A 23 7.77 -6.18 3.95
C PHE A 23 6.26 -6.39 3.83
N LEU A 24 5.57 -5.61 2.99
CA LEU A 24 4.12 -5.74 2.81
C LEU A 24 3.73 -7.13 2.28
N SER A 25 4.55 -7.71 1.37
CA SER A 25 4.32 -9.05 0.81
C SER A 25 4.28 -10.17 1.84
N LYS A 26 4.93 -9.99 3.00
CA LYS A 26 4.92 -10.98 4.10
C LYS A 26 3.63 -10.95 4.90
N HIS A 27 2.84 -9.88 4.79
CA HIS A 27 1.72 -9.59 5.68
C HIS A 27 0.40 -9.41 4.94
N GLY A 28 0.39 -9.33 3.61
CA GLY A 28 -0.85 -9.17 2.87
C GLY A 28 -0.64 -8.85 1.40
N ALA A 29 -1.70 -8.33 0.79
CA ALA A 29 -1.66 -7.88 -0.59
C ALA A 29 -1.42 -6.37 -0.63
N TRP A 30 -0.67 -5.93 -1.63
CA TRP A 30 -0.34 -4.52 -1.83
C TRP A 30 -0.43 -4.14 -3.30
N TRP A 31 -0.48 -2.85 -3.53
CA TRP A 31 -0.51 -2.22 -4.83
C TRP A 31 0.38 -0.98 -4.80
N HIS A 32 1.23 -0.84 -5.82
CA HIS A 32 2.23 0.24 -5.95
C HIS A 32 2.42 0.62 -7.43
N TRP A 33 1.41 1.25 -8.02
CA TRP A 33 1.50 1.73 -9.42
C TRP A 33 1.81 3.22 -9.50
N ILE A 34 1.64 3.94 -8.40
CA ILE A 34 2.01 5.35 -8.25
C ILE A 34 3.32 5.38 -7.45
N SER A 35 4.31 6.10 -7.98
CA SER A 35 5.61 6.24 -7.33
C SER A 35 5.44 6.75 -5.89
N ASN A 36 6.17 6.14 -4.97
CA ASN A 36 6.13 6.44 -3.54
C ASN A 36 4.75 6.38 -2.87
N PHE A 37 3.83 5.60 -3.44
CA PHE A 37 2.49 5.42 -2.90
C PHE A 37 2.05 3.95 -2.93
N TRP A 38 1.63 3.43 -1.78
CA TRP A 38 1.13 2.07 -1.66
C TRP A 38 -0.28 2.05 -1.09
N LEU A 39 -1.07 1.14 -1.63
CA LEU A 39 -2.25 0.61 -0.96
C LEU A 39 -1.89 -0.76 -0.41
N PHE A 40 -2.21 -1.00 0.85
CA PHE A 40 -1.92 -2.27 1.51
C PHE A 40 -3.15 -2.81 2.23
N THR A 41 -3.43 -4.11 2.06
CA THR A 41 -4.51 -4.79 2.75
C THR A 41 -4.01 -6.04 3.45
N THR A 42 -4.51 -6.30 4.66
CA THR A 42 -4.11 -7.45 5.48
C THR A 42 -5.24 -7.95 6.36
N THR A 43 -5.18 -9.22 6.75
CA THR A 43 -6.01 -9.80 7.81
C THR A 43 -5.20 -10.02 9.09
N THR A 44 -3.91 -9.70 9.10
CA THR A 44 -3.02 -9.88 10.25
C THR A 44 -3.27 -8.77 11.27
N SER A 45 -3.62 -9.16 12.49
CA SER A 45 -4.00 -8.25 13.57
C SER A 45 -2.83 -7.44 14.13
N ASP A 46 -1.60 -7.91 13.99
CA ASP A 46 -0.39 -7.29 14.53
C ASP A 46 0.15 -6.14 13.66
N ILE A 47 -0.40 -5.92 12.47
CA ILE A 47 -0.05 -4.79 11.61
C ILE A 47 -0.77 -3.53 12.07
N SER A 48 -0.08 -2.40 12.15
CA SER A 48 -0.66 -1.10 12.52
C SER A 48 0.05 0.03 11.77
N CYS A 49 -0.53 1.22 11.75
CA CYS A 49 0.14 2.42 11.23
C CYS A 49 1.52 2.63 11.86
N GLU A 50 1.62 2.43 13.18
CA GLU A 50 2.89 2.54 13.91
C GLU A 50 3.91 1.50 13.46
N LYS A 51 3.50 0.23 13.31
CA LYS A 51 4.40 -0.85 12.88
C LYS A 51 4.91 -0.63 11.46
N ILE A 52 4.02 -0.25 10.54
CA ILE A 52 4.39 0.10 9.16
C ILE A 52 5.31 1.34 9.17
N GLY A 53 4.94 2.39 9.91
CA GLY A 53 5.73 3.62 10.01
C GLY A 53 7.14 3.38 10.55
N LYS A 54 7.28 2.57 11.61
CA LYS A 54 8.59 2.16 12.15
C LYS A 54 9.43 1.40 11.12
N HIS A 55 8.80 0.53 10.33
CA HIS A 55 9.51 -0.18 9.27
C HIS A 55 9.99 0.80 8.19
N ILE A 56 9.14 1.71 7.73
CA ILE A 56 9.50 2.74 6.75
C ILE A 56 10.65 3.60 7.27
N SER A 57 10.56 4.13 8.50
CA SER A 57 11.63 4.94 9.08
C SER A 57 12.96 4.18 9.26
N SER A 58 12.92 2.84 9.37
CA SER A 58 14.12 2.01 9.45
C SER A 58 14.83 1.82 8.10
N ILE A 59 14.12 2.03 6.99
CA ILE A 59 14.71 1.98 5.64
C ILE A 59 15.51 3.25 5.37
N ASN A 60 14.88 4.41 5.63
CA ASN A 60 15.49 5.72 5.48
C ASN A 60 14.84 6.70 6.47
N ASP A 61 15.66 7.26 7.36
CA ASP A 61 15.26 8.15 8.45
C ASP A 61 15.18 9.64 8.04
N ARG A 62 15.62 9.98 6.82
CA ARG A 62 15.68 11.37 6.33
C ARG A 62 14.39 11.82 5.66
N ASN A 63 13.57 10.87 5.21
CA ASN A 63 12.44 11.14 4.33
C ASN A 63 11.11 11.17 5.09
N ARG A 64 10.22 12.05 4.64
CA ARG A 64 8.87 12.18 5.19
C ARG A 64 8.02 10.99 4.74
N ALA A 65 7.18 10.49 5.63
CA ALA A 65 6.23 9.43 5.30
C ALA A 65 4.89 9.66 6.00
N LEU A 66 3.82 9.19 5.36
CA LEU A 66 2.46 9.14 5.90
C LEU A 66 1.97 7.69 5.84
N VAL A 67 1.44 7.21 6.95
CA VAL A 67 0.72 5.92 7.01
C VAL A 67 -0.64 6.16 7.64
N MET A 68 -1.70 5.73 6.97
CA MET A 68 -3.08 5.90 7.42
C MET A 68 -3.83 4.59 7.28
N GLU A 69 -4.53 4.18 8.32
CA GLU A 69 -5.54 3.11 8.25
C GLU A 69 -6.86 3.70 7.76
N VAL A 70 -7.50 3.00 6.83
CA VAL A 70 -8.73 3.45 6.18
C VAL A 70 -9.87 2.52 6.61
N PRO A 71 -11.04 3.08 6.99
CA PRO A 71 -12.20 2.27 7.38
C PRO A 71 -12.74 1.42 6.23
N GLU A 72 -13.63 0.48 6.56
CA GLU A 72 -14.19 -0.43 5.57
C GLU A 72 -15.09 0.27 4.54
N ASP A 73 -15.83 1.29 4.97
CA ASP A 73 -16.72 2.10 4.12
C ASP A 73 -16.02 3.37 3.64
N VAL A 74 -15.16 3.23 2.64
CA VAL A 74 -14.46 4.35 2.01
C VAL A 74 -14.92 4.52 0.56
N ASP A 75 -15.20 5.76 0.16
CA ASP A 75 -15.41 6.13 -1.23
C ASP A 75 -14.07 6.35 -1.94
N TRP A 76 -13.94 5.86 -3.17
CA TRP A 76 -12.68 5.91 -3.91
C TRP A 76 -12.93 5.99 -5.41
N SER A 77 -11.99 6.61 -6.12
CA SER A 77 -11.96 6.64 -7.57
C SER A 77 -10.52 6.53 -8.06
N VAL A 78 -10.34 5.86 -9.19
CA VAL A 78 -9.02 5.64 -9.80
C VAL A 78 -9.15 5.73 -11.31
N PHE A 79 -8.11 6.23 -11.97
CA PHE A 79 -8.06 6.36 -13.42
C PHE A 79 -6.65 6.05 -13.92
N GLY A 80 -6.56 5.56 -15.16
CA GLY A 80 -5.32 5.39 -15.91
C GLY A 80 -5.35 4.20 -16.86
N ALA A 81 -4.43 4.22 -17.83
CA ALA A 81 -4.37 3.22 -18.88
C ALA A 81 -4.00 1.83 -18.32
N LYS A 82 -4.40 0.78 -19.05
CA LYS A 82 -3.91 -0.56 -18.79
C LYS A 82 -2.38 -0.60 -19.01
N ASN A 83 -1.69 -1.40 -18.20
CA ASN A 83 -0.26 -1.67 -18.45
C ASN A 83 -0.09 -2.59 -19.68
N ALA A 84 1.16 -2.83 -20.08
CA ALA A 84 1.48 -3.69 -21.24
C ALA A 84 0.94 -5.13 -21.13
N LYS A 85 0.59 -5.58 -19.91
CA LYS A 85 0.00 -6.90 -19.64
C LYS A 85 -1.54 -6.87 -19.57
N GLY A 86 -2.16 -5.75 -19.95
CA GLY A 86 -3.62 -5.56 -19.93
C GLY A 86 -4.22 -5.37 -18.54
N GLN A 87 -3.40 -5.26 -17.49
CA GLN A 87 -3.87 -5.05 -16.12
C GLN A 87 -4.22 -3.58 -15.92
N SER A 88 -5.21 -3.29 -15.07
CA SER A 88 -5.58 -1.93 -14.71
C SER A 88 -5.58 -1.73 -13.20
N MET A 89 -5.36 -0.49 -12.77
CA MET A 89 -5.42 -0.09 -11.37
C MET A 89 -6.79 -0.38 -10.75
N ALA A 90 -7.86 -0.08 -11.50
CA ALA A 90 -9.25 -0.34 -11.10
C ALA A 90 -9.50 -1.82 -10.79
N THR A 91 -8.96 -2.73 -11.62
CA THR A 91 -9.15 -4.18 -11.41
C THR A 91 -8.59 -4.65 -10.07
N TRP A 92 -7.40 -4.18 -9.66
CA TRP A 92 -6.83 -4.56 -8.38
C TRP A 92 -7.65 -3.98 -7.22
N LEU A 93 -8.03 -2.70 -7.32
CA LEU A 93 -8.84 -2.02 -6.32
C LEU A 93 -10.18 -2.74 -6.10
N SER A 94 -10.93 -3.04 -7.16
CA SER A 94 -12.21 -3.75 -7.05
C SER A 94 -12.06 -5.16 -6.48
N ASN A 95 -11.04 -5.92 -6.88
CA ASN A 95 -10.94 -7.34 -6.55
C ASN A 95 -10.20 -7.62 -5.22
N THR A 96 -9.42 -6.66 -4.73
CA THR A 96 -8.53 -6.85 -3.57
C THR A 96 -8.79 -5.85 -2.47
N TRP A 97 -8.81 -4.55 -2.80
CA TRP A 97 -8.99 -3.48 -1.82
C TRP A 97 -10.43 -3.37 -1.36
N ALA A 98 -11.35 -3.12 -2.28
CA ALA A 98 -12.78 -2.90 -2.03
C ALA A 98 -13.59 -4.21 -1.87
N LYS A 99 -12.94 -5.37 -2.00
CA LYS A 99 -13.60 -6.64 -1.79
C LYS A 99 -14.13 -6.72 -0.36
N GLN A 100 -15.44 -6.87 -0.22
CA GLN A 100 -16.10 -7.24 1.03
C GLN A 100 -15.91 -8.75 1.25
N ASP A 101 -15.67 -9.15 2.49
CA ASP A 101 -15.50 -10.57 2.87
C ASP A 101 -16.87 -11.27 2.93
#